data_AF-A0AAV5KGP7-F1
#
_entry.id   AF-A0AAV5KGP7-F1
#
_cell.length_a   1.000
_cell.length_b   1.000
_cell.length_c   1.000
_cell.angle_alpha   90.00
_cell.angle_beta   90.00
_cell.angle_gamma   90.00
#
_symmetry.space_group_name_H-M   'P 1'
#
loop_
_entity.id
_entity.type
_entity.pdbx_description
1 polymer ?
#
loop_
_entity_poly.entity_id
_entity_poly.type
_entity_poly.pdbx_seq_one_letter_code
_entity_poly.pdbx_strand_id
1 'polypeptide(L)'
;MKYNEISHFSHPQHKLKFEYSEVPFKCDGCKEVGIGSRYKCSASCDFDLHMHCALPSTTISHPFYTKCSFQFLSSPPGNVPRYCNACEKDVNGFVYHCNSCGFDLHPCCAKLPMVLNDGEVKLFLYRKVSREFSLYKCAT
;
A
#
# COMPACT_ATOMS: atom_id res chain seq x y z
N MET A 1 -18.18 13.47 -1.99
CA MET A 1 -18.86 12.49 -2.86
C MET A 1 -18.35 11.10 -2.47
N LYS A 2 -19.17 10.26 -1.84
CA LYS A 2 -18.79 8.89 -1.45
C LYS A 2 -19.15 7.96 -2.60
N TYR A 3 -18.16 7.41 -3.32
CA TYR A 3 -18.39 6.39 -4.33
C TYR A 3 -18.76 5.08 -3.63
N ASN A 4 -20.06 4.86 -3.44
CA ASN A 4 -20.58 3.67 -2.76
C ASN A 4 -20.31 2.39 -3.57
N GLU A 5 -20.21 2.51 -4.90
CA GLU A 5 -19.85 1.42 -5.80
C GLU A 5 -18.85 1.90 -6.85
N ILE A 6 -17.96 1.01 -7.28
CA ILE A 6 -16.95 1.27 -8.31
C ILE A 6 -16.80 0.08 -9.26
N SER A 7 -16.38 0.35 -10.48
CA SER A 7 -15.81 -0.67 -11.38
C SER A 7 -14.30 -0.69 -11.21
N HIS A 8 -13.69 -1.87 -11.13
CA HIS A 8 -12.25 -1.99 -10.88
C HIS A 8 -11.56 -2.81 -11.97
N PHE A 9 -10.37 -2.38 -12.40
CA PHE A 9 -9.67 -2.97 -13.54
C PHE A 9 -9.23 -4.43 -13.30
N SER A 10 -9.00 -4.84 -12.04
CA SER A 10 -8.61 -6.23 -11.74
C SER A 10 -9.80 -7.15 -11.49
N HIS A 11 -11.01 -6.60 -11.44
CA HIS A 11 -12.26 -7.36 -11.33
C HIS A 11 -13.36 -6.70 -12.16
N PRO A 12 -13.22 -6.68 -13.50
CA PRO A 12 -14.11 -5.90 -14.37
C PRO A 12 -15.51 -6.49 -14.53
N GLN A 13 -15.72 -7.75 -14.13
CA GLN A 13 -16.98 -8.47 -14.32
C GLN A 13 -18.10 -7.93 -13.41
N HIS A 14 -17.74 -7.45 -12.22
CA HIS A 14 -18.68 -6.99 -11.21
C HIS A 14 -18.27 -5.67 -10.60
N LYS A 15 -19.25 -4.95 -10.05
CA LYS A 15 -18.97 -3.76 -9.25
C LYS A 15 -18.54 -4.15 -7.85
N LEU A 16 -17.66 -3.34 -7.27
CA LEU A 16 -17.27 -3.44 -5.88
C LEU A 16 -18.03 -2.39 -5.08
N LYS A 17 -18.58 -2.78 -3.93
CA LYS A 17 -19.32 -1.92 -3.02
C LYS A 17 -18.48 -1.60 -1.79
N PHE A 18 -18.56 -0.36 -1.33
CA PHE A 18 -17.94 0.06 -0.08
C PHE A 18 -18.63 -0.61 1.12
N GLU A 19 -17.82 -1.15 2.02
CA GLU A 19 -18.27 -1.77 3.28
C GLU A 19 -17.28 -1.43 4.40
N TYR A 20 -17.77 -1.38 5.63
CA TYR A 20 -16.93 -1.36 6.83
C TYR A 20 -17.18 -2.64 7.64
N SER A 21 -16.11 -3.33 8.03
CA SER A 21 -16.20 -4.53 8.87
C SER A 21 -15.00 -4.66 9.80
N GLU A 22 -15.23 -5.07 11.05
CA GLU A 22 -14.17 -5.40 12.02
C GLU A 22 -13.57 -6.80 11.77
N VAL A 23 -14.09 -7.55 10.81
CA VAL A 23 -13.53 -8.86 10.43
C VAL A 23 -12.32 -8.64 9.52
N PRO A 24 -11.13 -9.19 9.85
CA PRO A 24 -9.98 -9.13 8.97
C PRO A 24 -10.26 -9.77 7.62
N PHE A 25 -9.70 -9.18 6.57
CA PHE A 25 -9.81 -9.69 5.20
C PHE A 25 -8.46 -9.66 4.50
N LYS A 26 -8.32 -10.48 3.47
CA LYS A 26 -7.15 -10.44 2.59
C LYS A 26 -7.49 -9.59 1.37
N CYS A 27 -6.65 -8.62 1.06
CA CYS A 27 -6.83 -7.81 -0.14
C CYS A 27 -6.36 -8.56 -1.39
N ASP A 28 -7.20 -8.70 -2.39
CA ASP A 28 -6.87 -9.33 -3.67
C ASP A 28 -5.94 -8.52 -4.54
N GLY A 29 -5.81 -7.22 -4.28
CA GLY A 29 -4.91 -6.32 -4.98
C GLY A 29 -3.47 -6.50 -4.52
N CYS A 30 -3.16 -6.06 -3.29
CA CYS A 30 -1.79 -6.05 -2.76
C CYS A 30 -1.40 -7.32 -1.98
N LYS A 31 -2.36 -8.23 -1.75
CA LYS A 31 -2.19 -9.50 -1.01
C LYS A 31 -1.93 -9.38 0.50
N GLU A 32 -1.94 -8.17 1.04
CA GLU A 32 -1.85 -7.92 2.49
C GLU A 32 -3.22 -7.99 3.20
N VAL A 33 -3.17 -8.24 4.51
CA VAL A 33 -4.36 -8.23 5.38
C VAL A 33 -4.84 -6.80 5.62
N GLY A 34 -6.15 -6.60 5.70
CA GLY A 34 -6.80 -5.35 6.11
C GLY A 34 -7.90 -5.59 7.12
N ILE A 35 -8.36 -4.50 7.72
CA ILE A 35 -9.52 -4.43 8.62
C ILE A 35 -10.24 -3.10 8.40
N GLY A 36 -11.54 -3.04 8.68
CA GLY A 36 -12.35 -1.83 8.57
C GLY A 36 -12.85 -1.60 7.14
N SER A 37 -12.59 -0.41 6.61
CA SER A 37 -13.12 0.05 5.32
C SER A 37 -12.51 -0.69 4.13
N ARG A 38 -13.36 -1.27 3.28
CA ARG A 38 -12.96 -2.02 2.08
C ARG A 38 -13.95 -1.85 0.94
N TYR A 39 -13.53 -2.25 -0.25
CA TYR A 39 -14.40 -2.47 -1.40
C TYR A 39 -14.52 -3.97 -1.63
N LYS A 40 -15.74 -4.49 -1.49
CA LYS A 40 -16.03 -5.92 -1.66
C LYS A 40 -16.95 -6.14 -2.87
N CYS A 41 -16.73 -7.21 -3.61
CA CYS A 41 -17.64 -7.59 -4.69
C CYS A 41 -19.05 -7.86 -4.13
N SER A 42 -20.07 -7.25 -4.74
CA SER A 42 -21.47 -7.42 -4.31
C SER A 42 -22.11 -8.71 -4.81
N ALA A 43 -21.47 -9.40 -5.75
CA ALA A 43 -21.84 -10.74 -6.20
C ALA A 43 -21.26 -11.82 -5.26
N SER A 44 -21.49 -13.09 -5.56
CA SER A 44 -20.96 -14.24 -4.80
C SER A 44 -19.44 -14.48 -4.97
N CYS A 45 -18.69 -13.49 -5.44
CA CYS A 45 -17.24 -13.58 -5.52
C CYS A 45 -16.62 -13.21 -4.16
N ASP A 46 -15.65 -14.00 -3.71
CA ASP A 46 -14.79 -13.64 -2.59
C ASP A 46 -13.66 -12.74 -3.11
N PHE A 47 -14.00 -11.47 -3.37
CA PHE A 47 -13.06 -10.47 -3.90
C PHE A 47 -13.14 -9.18 -3.08
N ASP A 48 -12.03 -8.84 -2.45
CA ASP A 48 -11.93 -7.77 -1.48
C ASP A 48 -10.70 -6.89 -1.75
N LEU A 49 -10.87 -5.57 -1.71
CA LEU A 49 -9.78 -4.60 -1.85
C LEU A 49 -9.76 -3.62 -0.68
N HIS A 50 -8.55 -3.30 -0.20
CA HIS A 50 -8.38 -2.08 0.60
C HIS A 50 -8.84 -0.86 -0.19
N MET A 51 -9.28 0.20 0.51
CA MET A 51 -9.65 1.47 -0.14
C MET A 51 -8.58 1.99 -1.11
N HIS A 52 -7.31 1.88 -0.71
CA HIS A 52 -6.18 2.36 -1.53
C HIS A 52 -5.78 1.41 -2.66
N CYS A 53 -6.21 0.15 -2.63
CA CYS A 53 -6.07 -0.78 -3.75
C CYS A 53 -7.24 -0.64 -4.74
N ALA A 54 -8.42 -0.25 -4.23
CA ALA A 54 -9.61 0.00 -5.01
C ALA A 54 -9.53 1.33 -5.78
N LEU A 55 -8.96 2.36 -5.17
CA LEU A 55 -8.82 3.69 -5.75
C LEU A 55 -7.35 4.16 -5.69
N PRO A 56 -6.43 3.49 -6.41
CA PRO A 56 -5.02 3.85 -6.37
C PRO A 56 -4.79 5.20 -7.07
N SER A 57 -3.98 6.06 -6.47
CA SER A 57 -3.39 7.20 -7.19
C SER A 57 -2.36 6.67 -8.18
N THR A 58 -2.28 7.22 -9.38
CA THR A 58 -1.29 6.78 -10.39
C THR A 58 0.14 6.99 -9.90
N THR A 59 0.38 8.09 -9.21
CA THR A 59 1.68 8.45 -8.63
C THR A 59 1.50 8.99 -7.22
N ILE A 60 2.47 8.73 -6.34
CA ILE A 60 2.52 9.28 -4.98
C ILE A 60 3.93 9.72 -4.61
N SER A 61 4.00 10.66 -3.66
CA SER A 61 5.20 10.94 -2.86
C SER A 61 4.95 10.52 -1.41
N HIS A 62 6.00 10.16 -0.69
CA HIS A 62 5.89 9.72 0.70
C HIS A 62 6.85 10.50 1.60
N PRO A 63 6.43 10.99 2.79
CA PRO A 63 7.26 11.85 3.65
C PRO A 63 8.61 11.23 4.06
N PHE A 64 8.68 9.91 4.24
CA PHE A 64 9.95 9.22 4.57
C PHE A 64 10.87 8.97 3.36
N TYR A 65 10.35 9.15 2.14
CA TYR A 65 11.05 8.91 0.89
C TYR A 65 11.02 10.18 0.03
N THR A 66 11.58 11.27 0.57
CA THR A 66 11.50 12.62 -0.02
C THR A 66 12.12 12.74 -1.42
N LYS A 67 13.00 11.80 -1.81
CA LYS A 67 13.64 11.74 -3.14
C LYS A 67 12.93 10.77 -4.10
N CYS A 68 11.84 10.15 -3.67
CA CYS A 68 11.15 9.12 -4.44
C CYS A 68 9.81 9.65 -4.96
N SER A 69 9.55 9.37 -6.23
CA SER A 69 8.21 9.39 -6.81
C SER A 69 7.84 7.96 -7.15
N PHE A 70 6.76 7.46 -6.55
CA PHE A 70 6.34 6.08 -6.75
C PHE A 70 5.17 6.02 -7.73
N GLN A 71 5.27 5.13 -8.72
CA GLN A 71 4.23 4.83 -9.69
C GLN A 71 3.48 3.57 -9.27
N PHE A 72 2.15 3.60 -9.39
CA PHE A 72 1.34 2.43 -9.15
C PHE A 72 1.50 1.40 -10.29
N LEU A 73 1.73 0.15 -9.93
CA LEU A 73 1.76 -0.99 -10.84
C LEU A 73 0.84 -2.10 -10.31
N SER A 74 0.17 -2.81 -11.22
CA SER A 74 -0.68 -3.96 -10.88
C SER A 74 0.12 -5.20 -10.49
N SER A 75 1.43 -5.20 -10.74
CA SER A 75 2.36 -6.26 -10.36
C SER A 75 3.77 -5.68 -10.15
N PRO A 76 4.61 -6.32 -9.31
CA PRO A 76 5.99 -5.91 -9.12
C PRO A 76 6.79 -5.96 -10.44
N PRO A 77 7.71 -5.00 -10.68
CA PRO A 77 8.50 -5.01 -11.90
C PRO A 77 9.62 -6.05 -11.84
N GLY A 78 9.82 -6.76 -12.96
CA GLY A 78 10.81 -7.82 -13.11
C GLY A 78 10.33 -9.17 -12.56
N ASN A 79 11.22 -10.17 -12.61
CA ASN A 79 10.94 -11.54 -12.18
C ASN A 79 11.71 -11.95 -10.91
N VAL A 80 12.13 -10.97 -10.12
CA VAL A 80 12.87 -11.19 -8.86
C VAL A 80 11.94 -10.95 -7.67
N PRO A 81 12.09 -11.68 -6.55
CA PRO A 81 11.38 -11.38 -5.33
C PRO A 81 11.62 -9.93 -4.88
N ARG A 82 10.55 -9.25 -4.45
CA ARG A 82 10.59 -7.86 -3.99
C ARG A 82 9.89 -7.75 -2.66
N TYR A 83 10.34 -6.80 -1.84
CA TYR A 83 9.81 -6.57 -0.50
C TYR A 83 9.44 -5.10 -0.34
N CYS A 84 8.43 -4.84 0.48
CA CYS A 84 8.00 -3.50 0.81
C CYS A 84 9.01 -2.85 1.75
N ASN A 85 9.56 -1.71 1.35
CA ASN A 85 10.56 -0.97 2.14
C ASN A 85 10.01 -0.38 3.44
N ALA A 86 8.69 -0.44 3.68
CA ALA A 86 8.06 0.05 4.91
C ALA A 86 7.76 -1.07 5.93
N CYS A 87 7.24 -2.21 5.49
CA CYS A 87 6.86 -3.31 6.38
C CYS A 87 7.76 -4.54 6.29
N GLU A 88 8.75 -4.53 5.39
CA GLU A 88 9.72 -5.61 5.16
C GLU A 88 9.09 -6.94 4.69
N LYS A 89 7.82 -6.96 4.29
CA LYS A 89 7.11 -8.14 3.73
C LYS A 89 7.17 -8.20 2.21
N ASP A 90 6.93 -9.39 1.66
CA ASP A 90 6.88 -9.65 0.22
C ASP A 90 5.82 -8.82 -0.52
N VAL A 91 6.16 -8.40 -1.73
CA VAL A 91 5.25 -7.72 -2.66
C VAL A 91 4.78 -8.71 -3.71
N ASN A 92 3.54 -9.18 -3.58
CA ASN A 92 2.96 -10.24 -4.41
C ASN A 92 1.79 -9.77 -5.29
N GLY A 93 1.63 -8.46 -5.48
CA GLY A 93 0.51 -7.89 -6.22
C GLY A 93 0.70 -6.40 -6.47
N PHE A 94 -0.37 -5.63 -6.25
CA PHE A 94 -0.34 -4.17 -6.43
C PHE A 94 0.76 -3.53 -5.61
N VAL A 95 1.51 -2.63 -6.25
CA VAL A 95 2.70 -2.00 -5.68
C VAL A 95 2.82 -0.55 -6.13
N TYR A 96 3.40 0.26 -5.26
CA TYR A 96 4.00 1.54 -5.62
C TYR A 96 5.49 1.37 -5.79
N HIS A 97 5.99 1.53 -7.02
CA HIS A 97 7.39 1.34 -7.37
C HIS A 97 8.06 2.67 -7.72
N CYS A 98 9.26 2.91 -7.19
CA CYS A 98 10.07 4.06 -7.55
C CYS A 98 11.21 3.65 -8.49
N ASN A 99 11.14 4.04 -9.76
CA ASN A 99 12.15 3.66 -10.76
C ASN A 99 13.56 4.18 -10.44
N SER A 100 13.70 5.32 -9.77
CA SER A 100 15.01 5.93 -9.49
C SER A 100 15.75 5.26 -8.33
N CYS A 101 15.03 4.79 -7.32
CA CYS A 101 15.62 4.19 -6.11
C CYS A 101 15.44 2.67 -6.04
N GLY A 102 14.57 2.11 -6.88
CA GLY A 102 14.19 0.69 -6.84
C GLY A 102 13.30 0.30 -5.65
N PHE A 103 12.82 1.28 -4.87
CA PHE A 103 11.99 1.03 -3.70
C PHE A 103 10.56 0.68 -4.05
N ASP A 104 9.98 -0.19 -3.23
CA ASP A 104 8.62 -0.71 -3.37
C ASP A 104 7.84 -0.49 -2.09
N LEU A 105 6.57 -0.12 -2.22
CA LEU A 105 5.64 0.02 -1.12
C LEU A 105 4.31 -0.66 -1.49
N HIS A 106 3.74 -1.44 -0.57
CA HIS A 106 2.33 -1.84 -0.71
C HIS A 106 1.45 -0.58 -0.70
N PRO A 107 0.35 -0.52 -1.47
CA PRO A 107 -0.60 0.60 -1.42
C PRO A 107 -1.12 0.93 -0.02
N CYS A 108 -1.32 -0.07 0.84
CA CYS A 108 -1.70 0.14 2.24
C CYS A 108 -0.58 0.80 3.05
N CYS A 109 0.68 0.34 2.91
CA CYS A 109 1.84 0.93 3.59
C CYS A 109 2.12 2.37 3.14
N ALA A 110 1.98 2.63 1.84
CA ALA A 110 2.21 3.93 1.24
C ALA A 110 1.23 5.03 1.67
N LYS A 111 0.08 4.65 2.23
CA LYS A 111 -0.96 5.57 2.69
C LYS A 111 -1.12 5.60 4.21
N LEU A 112 -0.28 4.87 4.95
CA LEU A 112 -0.28 4.96 6.40
C LEU A 112 0.13 6.38 6.82
N PRO A 113 -0.68 7.05 7.67
CA PRO A 113 -0.32 8.37 8.18
C PRO A 113 0.89 8.26 9.12
N MET A 114 1.70 9.32 9.19
CA MET A 114 2.83 9.36 10.13
C MET A 114 2.38 9.30 11.60
N VAL A 115 1.13 9.65 11.88
CA VAL A 115 0.53 9.58 13.22
C VAL A 115 -0.81 8.86 13.11
N LEU A 116 -0.95 7.77 13.84
CA LEU A 116 -2.25 7.14 14.13
C LEU A 116 -2.69 7.61 15.51
N ASN A 117 -3.94 8.07 15.62
CA ASN A 117 -4.50 8.56 16.88
C ASN A 117 -5.90 7.97 17.03
N ASP A 118 -6.11 7.16 18.07
CA ASP A 118 -7.42 6.57 18.40
C ASP A 118 -8.19 7.38 19.46
N GLY A 119 -7.63 8.50 19.93
CA GLY A 119 -8.19 9.34 20.99
C GLY A 119 -7.51 9.14 22.34
N GLU A 120 -6.93 7.96 22.59
CA GLU A 120 -6.23 7.60 23.83
C GLU A 120 -4.73 7.44 23.60
N VAL A 121 -4.34 6.87 22.46
CA VAL A 121 -2.97 6.55 22.09
C VAL A 121 -2.61 7.20 20.76
N LYS A 122 -1.42 7.80 20.73
CA LYS A 122 -0.78 8.30 19.50
C LYS A 122 0.40 7.42 19.14
N LEU A 123 0.29 6.70 18.02
CA LEU A 123 1.38 5.95 17.44
C LEU A 123 2.04 6.79 16.36
N PHE A 124 3.35 6.94 16.46
CA PHE A 124 4.15 7.70 15.52
C PHE A 124 4.98 6.74 14.67
N LEU A 125 4.87 6.86 13.35
CA LEU A 125 5.77 6.17 12.43
C LEU A 125 7.07 6.97 12.34
N TYR A 126 8.18 6.25 12.41
CA TYR A 126 9.52 6.81 12.20
C TYR A 126 10.27 5.95 11.20
N ARG A 127 11.18 6.60 10.45
CA ARG A 127 12.13 5.86 9.62
C ARG A 127 13.08 5.10 10.54
N LYS A 128 13.01 3.77 10.50
CA LYS A 128 14.00 2.89 11.14
C LYS A 128 15.37 3.18 10.53
N VAL A 129 16.30 3.68 11.33
CA VAL A 129 17.72 3.80 10.95
C VAL A 129 18.39 2.52 11.43
N SER A 130 18.56 1.55 10.53
CA SER A 130 19.35 0.37 10.84
C SER A 130 20.81 0.80 11.01
N ARG A 131 21.35 0.68 12.22
CA ARG A 131 22.79 0.73 12.45
C ARG A 131 23.40 -0.53 11.88
N GLU A 132 23.80 -0.52 10.60
CA GLU A 132 24.94 -1.30 10.07
C GLU A 132 25.48 -0.62 8.79
N PHE A 133 26.66 0.01 8.94
CA PHE A 133 27.69 0.42 7.98
C PHE A 133 27.28 1.23 6.71
N SER A 134 27.76 2.44 6.43
CA SER A 134 29.14 2.94 6.58
C SER A 134 29.16 4.47 6.68
N LEU A 135 30.09 4.99 7.47
CA LEU A 135 30.57 6.36 7.39
C LEU A 135 31.02 6.63 5.93
N TYR A 136 30.18 7.31 5.15
CA TYR A 136 30.71 8.15 4.09
C TYR A 136 31.49 9.25 4.81
N LYS A 137 32.79 9.02 5.00
CA LYS A 137 33.72 10.12 5.22
C LYS A 137 33.51 11.06 4.04
N CYS A 138 32.94 12.23 4.28
CA CYS A 138 33.23 13.35 3.41
C CYS A 138 34.74 13.58 3.57
N ALA A 139 35.52 13.10 2.61
CA ALA A 139 36.90 13.54 2.47
C ALA A 139 36.85 15.04 2.16
N THR A 140 37.48 15.82 3.03
CA THR A 140 37.95 17.18 2.76
C THR A 140 38.90 17.20 1.59
#